data_AF-A0A497RKA8-F1
#
_entry.id   AF-A0A497RKA8-F1
#
_cell.length_a   1.000
_cell.length_b   1.000
_cell.length_c   1.000
_cell.angle_alpha   90.00
_cell.angle_beta   90.00
_cell.angle_gamma   90.00
#
_symmetry.space_group_name_H-M   'P 1'
#
loop_
_entity.id
_entity.type
_entity.pdbx_description
1 polymer ?
#
loop_
_entity_poly.entity_id
_entity_poly.type
_entity_poly.pdbx_seq_one_letter_code
_entity_poly.pdbx_strand_id
1 'polypeptide(L)'
;MERSEYFVNFKKYAMEIKRILRSYLSDFEVYVFGSVVKGNYSPGLSDIDLAIVSDEFKIREKKLKVYDILFEKFFDTPFEFHLLTKNRWNFYLRFIKNDYLKI
;
A
#
# COMPACT_ATOMS: atom_id res chain seq x y z
N MET A 1 -11.80 6.60 -14.90
CA MET A 1 -10.49 5.94 -15.01
C MET A 1 -10.76 4.46 -15.06
N GLU A 2 -10.29 3.76 -16.06
CA GLU A 2 -10.49 2.31 -16.10
C GLU A 2 -9.66 1.63 -15.01
N ARG A 3 -10.19 0.57 -14.41
CA ARG A 3 -9.50 -0.19 -13.35
C ARG A 3 -8.10 -0.64 -13.79
N SER A 4 -7.96 -1.00 -15.07
CA SER A 4 -6.71 -1.40 -15.74
C SER A 4 -5.61 -0.34 -15.65
N GLU A 5 -5.94 0.95 -15.68
CA GLU A 5 -4.96 2.05 -15.65
C GLU A 5 -4.19 2.08 -14.33
N TYR A 6 -4.83 1.71 -13.22
CA TYR A 6 -4.18 1.60 -11.92
C TYR A 6 -3.10 0.51 -11.91
N PHE A 7 -3.30 -0.60 -12.62
CA PHE A 7 -2.31 -1.67 -12.71
C PHE A 7 -1.13 -1.29 -13.60
N VAL A 8 -1.37 -0.56 -14.70
CA VAL A 8 -0.29 -0.07 -15.56
C VAL A 8 0.55 0.98 -14.83
N ASN A 9 -0.10 1.87 -14.07
CA ASN A 9 0.53 3.01 -13.44
C ASN A 9 0.68 2.88 -11.92
N PHE A 10 0.64 1.66 -11.38
CA PHE A 10 0.59 1.43 -9.93
C PHE A 10 1.71 2.14 -9.16
N LYS A 11 2.93 2.19 -9.74
CA LYS A 11 4.08 2.88 -9.17
C LYS A 11 3.82 4.39 -9.00
N LYS A 12 3.17 5.01 -9.98
CA LYS A 12 2.82 6.44 -9.95
C LYS A 12 1.86 6.74 -8.80
N TYR A 13 0.80 5.95 -8.66
CA TYR A 13 -0.15 6.09 -7.57
C TYR A 13 0.48 5.78 -6.22
N ALA A 14 1.33 4.77 -6.12
CA ALA A 14 2.04 4.47 -4.88
C ALA A 14 2.98 5.60 -4.45
N MET A 15 3.66 6.27 -5.40
CA MET A 15 4.43 7.49 -5.13
C MET A 15 3.54 8.65 -4.67
N GLU A 16 2.37 8.80 -5.26
CA GLU A 16 1.39 9.81 -4.84
C GLU A 16 0.89 9.56 -3.42
N ILE A 17 0.53 8.32 -3.08
CA ILE A 17 0.15 7.90 -1.73
C ILE A 17 1.27 8.21 -0.75
N LYS A 18 2.51 7.83 -1.07
CA LYS A 18 3.69 8.15 -0.25
C LYS A 18 3.83 9.66 -0.04
N ARG A 19 3.59 10.49 -1.07
CA ARG A 19 3.64 11.95 -0.96
C ARG A 19 2.55 12.49 -0.03
N ILE A 20 1.32 12.01 -0.14
CA ILE A 20 0.19 12.42 0.72
C ILE A 20 0.49 12.11 2.18
N LEU A 21 1.01 10.91 2.46
CA LEU A 21 1.25 10.44 3.83
C LEU A 21 2.40 11.15 4.57
N ARG A 22 3.31 11.83 3.86
CA ARG A 22 4.39 12.62 4.49
C ARG A 22 3.90 13.72 5.42
N SER A 23 2.69 14.23 5.20
CA SER A 23 2.09 15.23 6.09
C SER A 23 1.50 14.65 7.37
N TYR A 24 1.41 13.31 7.48
CA TYR A 24 0.73 12.62 8.57
C TYR A 24 1.64 11.66 9.32
N LEU A 25 2.66 11.10 8.66
CA LEU A 25 3.63 10.15 9.23
C LEU A 25 5.04 10.72 9.12
N SER A 26 5.81 10.54 10.19
CA SER A 26 7.18 11.04 10.35
C SER A 26 8.23 10.02 9.92
N ASP A 27 8.04 8.75 10.25
CA ASP A 27 8.92 7.64 9.83
C ASP A 27 8.06 6.51 9.26
N PHE A 28 8.11 6.33 7.95
CA PHE A 28 7.38 5.28 7.27
C PHE A 28 8.00 4.88 5.92
N GLU A 29 7.68 3.67 5.49
CA GLU A 29 8.05 3.12 4.20
C GLU A 29 6.81 2.66 3.45
N VAL A 30 6.87 2.66 2.11
CA VAL A 30 5.76 2.21 1.25
C VAL A 30 6.26 1.11 0.33
N TYR A 31 5.49 0.05 0.25
CA TYR A 31 5.78 -1.11 -0.57
C TYR A 31 4.55 -1.51 -1.36
N VAL A 32 4.74 -1.89 -2.61
CA VAL A 32 3.73 -2.62 -3.37
C VAL A 32 4.16 -4.07 -3.40
N PHE A 33 3.25 -5.01 -3.20
CA PHE A 33 3.56 -6.44 -3.21
C PHE A 33 2.44 -7.23 -3.90
N GLY A 34 2.54 -8.56 -3.84
CA GLY A 34 1.47 -9.43 -4.34
C GLY A 34 1.50 -9.61 -5.86
N SER A 35 0.33 -9.91 -6.43
CA SER A 35 0.17 -10.37 -7.81
C SER A 35 0.72 -9.39 -8.86
N VAL A 36 0.57 -8.09 -8.62
CA VAL A 36 1.03 -7.03 -9.53
C VAL A 36 2.55 -7.00 -9.67
N VAL A 37 3.30 -7.31 -8.60
CA VAL A 37 4.76 -7.35 -8.63
C VAL A 37 5.27 -8.61 -9.33
N LYS A 38 4.55 -9.74 -9.19
CA LYS A 38 4.88 -11.00 -9.87
C LYS A 38 4.54 -10.99 -11.36
N GLY A 39 3.82 -9.97 -11.85
CA GLY A 39 3.28 -9.93 -13.21
C GLY A 39 2.18 -10.96 -13.48
N ASN A 40 1.63 -11.59 -12.43
CA ASN A 40 0.58 -12.60 -12.53
C ASN A 40 -0.72 -12.06 -11.93
N TYR A 41 -1.27 -11.00 -12.53
CA TYR A 41 -2.51 -10.35 -12.10
C TYR A 41 -3.53 -10.34 -13.22
N SER A 42 -4.81 -10.32 -12.85
CA SER A 42 -5.93 -10.10 -13.77
C SER A 42 -6.58 -8.76 -13.42
N PRO A 43 -6.50 -7.72 -14.28
CA PRO A 43 -7.01 -6.38 -13.98
C PRO A 43 -8.50 -6.30 -13.60
N GLY A 44 -9.30 -7.33 -13.90
CA GLY A 44 -10.72 -7.41 -13.51
C GLY A 44 -10.99 -8.15 -12.19
N LEU A 45 -9.99 -8.84 -11.61
CA LEU A 45 -10.17 -9.73 -10.45
C LEU A 45 -9.13 -9.53 -9.34
N SER A 46 -7.93 -9.06 -9.67
CA SER A 46 -6.82 -8.89 -8.72
C SER A 46 -6.82 -7.50 -8.13
N ASP A 47 -6.37 -7.35 -6.89
CA ASP A 47 -6.10 -6.05 -6.25
C ASP A 47 -4.61 -5.70 -6.30
N ILE A 48 -4.28 -4.46 -5.92
CA ILE A 48 -2.93 -3.91 -5.80
C ILE A 48 -2.62 -3.78 -4.31
N ASP A 49 -1.92 -4.78 -3.78
CA ASP A 49 -1.50 -4.79 -2.39
C ASP A 49 -0.45 -3.70 -2.12
N LEU A 50 -0.77 -2.76 -1.23
CA LEU A 50 0.11 -1.67 -0.84
C LEU A 50 0.29 -1.65 0.67
N ALA A 51 1.51 -1.96 1.13
CA ALA A 51 1.90 -1.85 2.52
C ALA A 51 2.47 -0.46 2.81
N ILE A 52 1.94 0.17 3.85
CA ILE A 52 2.54 1.34 4.49
C ILE A 52 3.04 0.87 5.84
N VAL A 53 4.35 1.00 6.06
CA VAL A 53 5.04 0.41 7.21
C VAL A 53 5.52 1.53 8.12
N SER A 54 4.97 1.61 9.33
CA SER A 54 5.37 2.58 10.35
C SER A 54 5.07 2.04 11.75
N ASP A 55 5.97 2.29 12.69
CA ASP A 55 5.73 1.98 14.10
C ASP A 55 4.75 2.96 14.77
N GLU A 56 4.42 4.08 14.12
CA GLU A 56 3.35 4.97 14.57
C GLU A 56 1.97 4.27 14.56
N PHE A 57 1.80 3.20 13.77
CA PHE A 57 0.57 2.40 13.77
C PHE A 57 0.38 1.51 15.00
N LYS A 58 1.32 1.53 15.96
CA LYS A 58 1.07 1.02 17.32
C LYS A 58 -0.02 1.86 18.02
N ILE A 59 -0.19 3.12 17.63
CA ILE A 59 -1.25 4.02 18.09
C ILE A 59 -2.47 3.82 17.18
N ARG A 60 -3.59 3.36 17.76
CA ARG A 60 -4.79 2.98 16.99
C ARG A 60 -5.40 4.18 16.28
N GLU A 61 -5.49 5.33 16.95
CA GLU A 61 -6.05 6.57 16.41
C GLU A 61 -5.26 7.04 15.19
N LYS A 62 -3.93 6.90 15.24
CA LYS A 62 -3.05 7.22 14.12
C LYS A 62 -3.31 6.32 12.92
N LYS A 63 -3.46 5.01 13.16
CA LYS A 63 -3.78 4.02 12.13
C LYS A 63 -5.13 4.31 11.46
N LEU A 64 -6.17 4.59 12.25
CA LEU A 64 -7.50 4.91 11.74
C LEU A 64 -7.49 6.20 10.92
N LYS A 65 -6.85 7.26 11.42
CA LYS A 65 -6.72 8.53 10.68
C LYS A 65 -6.07 8.34 9.31
N VAL A 66 -5.06 7.48 9.21
CA VAL A 66 -4.42 7.18 7.91
C VAL A 66 -5.34 6.38 7.00
N TYR A 67 -6.11 5.43 7.52
CA TYR A 67 -7.14 4.76 6.72
C TYR A 67 -8.16 5.75 6.16
N ASP A 68 -8.65 6.68 6.99
CA ASP A 68 -9.63 7.68 6.56
C ASP A 68 -9.09 8.52 5.39
N ILE A 69 -7.86 9.01 5.48
CA ILE A 69 -7.19 9.79 4.42
C ILE A 69 -7.04 8.98 3.12
N LEU A 70 -6.70 7.70 3.23
CA LEU A 70 -6.55 6.82 2.08
C LEU A 70 -7.90 6.57 1.41
N PHE A 71 -8.94 6.25 2.19
CA PHE A 71 -10.26 5.97 1.65
C PHE A 71 -10.96 7.22 1.12
N GLU A 72 -10.76 8.40 1.70
CA GLU A 72 -11.27 9.66 1.11
C GLU A 72 -10.82 9.87 -0.35
N LYS A 73 -9.66 9.32 -0.74
CA LYS A 73 -9.07 9.51 -2.08
C LYS A 73 -9.11 8.28 -2.97
N PHE A 74 -9.03 7.09 -2.37
CA PHE A 74 -8.75 5.84 -3.05
C PHE A 74 -9.77 4.73 -2.74
N PHE A 75 -10.93 5.06 -2.15
CA PHE A 75 -11.95 4.07 -1.80
C PHE A 75 -12.45 3.24 -2.99
N ASP A 76 -12.69 3.88 -4.14
CA ASP A 76 -13.18 3.20 -5.36
C ASP A 76 -12.04 2.85 -6.33
N THR A 77 -10.92 2.37 -5.77
CA THR A 77 -9.72 2.01 -6.53
C THR A 77 -9.29 0.60 -6.19
N PRO A 78 -8.50 -0.07 -7.03
CA PRO A 78 -8.10 -1.46 -6.78
C PRO A 78 -6.99 -1.60 -5.72
N PHE A 79 -6.73 -0.57 -4.91
CA PHE A 79 -5.68 -0.63 -3.89
C PHE A 79 -6.19 -1.30 -2.61
N GLU A 80 -5.49 -2.36 -2.19
CA GLU A 80 -5.68 -2.96 -0.87
C GLU A 80 -4.60 -2.41 0.08
N PHE A 81 -5.03 -1.65 1.10
CA PHE A 81 -4.14 -0.95 2.02
C PHE A 81 -3.81 -1.76 3.27
N HIS A 82 -2.52 -2.08 3.42
CA HIS A 82 -1.97 -2.75 4.60
C HIS A 82 -1.18 -1.76 5.46
N LEU A 83 -1.80 -1.22 6.51
CA LEU A 83 -1.11 -0.38 7.51
C LEU A 83 -0.46 -1.26 8.59
N LEU A 84 0.87 -1.37 8.55
CA LEU A 84 1.63 -2.37 9.31
C LEU A 84 2.73 -1.73 10.18
N THR A 85 2.96 -2.27 11.37
CA THR A 85 4.19 -1.98 12.12
C THR A 85 5.38 -2.67 11.46
N LYS A 86 6.61 -2.24 11.77
CA LYS A 86 7.83 -2.86 11.21
C LYS A 86 7.88 -4.37 11.50
N ASN A 87 7.48 -4.78 12.71
CA ASN A 87 7.39 -6.19 13.10
C ASN A 87 6.37 -6.98 12.27
N ARG A 88 5.21 -6.39 11.96
CA ARG A 88 4.19 -7.03 11.12
C ARG A 88 4.66 -7.15 9.68
N TRP A 89 5.36 -6.15 9.16
CA TRP A 89 5.97 -6.23 7.83
C TRP A 89 7.02 -7.34 7.74
N ASN A 90 7.90 -7.46 8.74
CA ASN A 90 8.87 -8.56 8.80
C ASN A 90 8.21 -9.94 8.79
N PHE A 91 7.03 -10.08 9.40
CA PHE A 91 6.25 -11.31 9.30
C PHE A 91 5.77 -11.56 7.86
N TYR A 92 5.25 -10.55 7.17
CA TYR A 92 4.81 -10.64 5.77
C TYR A 92 5.96 -11.08 4.84
N LEU A 93 7.17 -10.51 5.04
CA LEU A 93 8.37 -10.83 4.25
C LEU A 93 8.72 -12.33 4.27
N ARG A 94 8.33 -13.08 5.31
CA ARG A 94 8.54 -14.54 5.38
C ARG A 94 7.73 -15.29 4.32
N PHE A 95 6.60 -14.73 3.88
CA PHE A 95 5.70 -15.34 2.90
C PHE A 95 5.93 -14.78 1.50
N ILE A 96 6.08 -13.46 1.37
CA ILE A 96 6.23 -12.80 0.07
C ILE A 96 7.67 -12.81 -0.44
N LYS A 97 8.67 -13.09 0.42
CA LYS A 97 10.09 -13.11 0.07
C LYS A 97 10.49 -11.82 -0.67
N ASN A 98 10.89 -11.92 -1.94
CA ASN A 98 11.31 -10.79 -2.77
C ASN A 98 10.18 -10.26 -3.68
N ASP A 99 8.95 -10.72 -3.50
CA ASP A 99 7.79 -10.35 -4.33
C ASP A 99 7.18 -9.01 -3.87
N TYR A 100 8.03 -8.01 -3.67
CA TYR A 100 7.66 -6.65 -3.32
C TYR A 100 8.56 -5.63 -4.01
N LEU A 101 8.02 -4.43 -4.19
CA LEU A 101 8.70 -3.26 -4.71
C LEU A 101 8.64 -2.16 -3.66
N LYS A 102 9.80 -1.65 -3.24
CA LYS A 102 9.89 -0.44 -2.41
C LYS A 102 9.68 0.80 -3.29
N ILE A 103 8.81 1.70 -2.82
CA ILE A 103 8.47 2.99 -3.44
C ILE A 103 9.25 4.11 -2.75
#